data_AF-A0A9P9STT0-F1
#
_entry.id   AF-A0A9P9STT0-F1
#
_cell.length_a   1.000
_cell.length_b   1.000
_cell.length_c   1.000
_cell.angle_alpha   90.00
_cell.angle_beta   90.00
_cell.angle_gamma   90.00
#
_symmetry.space_group_name_H-M   'P 1'
#
loop_
_entity.id
_entity.type
_entity.pdbx_description
1 polymer ?
#
loop_
_entity_poly.entity_id
_entity_poly.type
_entity_poly.pdbx_seq_one_letter_code
_entity_poly.pdbx_strand_id
1 'polypeptide(L)'
;MANLANVGMANTAIHILSLPAEIRLEIGAHVFRQTGNPLLVDSASFNLRPLLVCRQFYREFADLAYHLTTFTFCEQTMQNVQQMPDPKLRHIKRVVIAAEISKLDDWQMYPFNKEHLLLDELCLRPTNMLGRKNGMTNLIDLLWRLQHVKMLRVFSNFEHLKFPDTHFKGAYGVLVGSMYKEDHYRRYDAPDALTAKHTWWEPHLNAGDSSYDFVPCQPVLVMPEDDYLLMMKPKIDKLMDWIDTL
;
A
#
# COMPACT_ATOMS: atom_id res chain seq x y z
N MET A 1 -38.95 57.08 32.11
CA MET A 1 -38.21 55.94 32.69
C MET A 1 -38.44 54.73 31.81
N ALA A 2 -37.48 54.40 30.94
CA ALA A 2 -37.49 53.17 30.15
C ALA A 2 -36.05 52.65 30.13
N ASN A 3 -35.78 51.61 30.92
CA ASN A 3 -34.52 50.90 30.92
C ASN A 3 -34.52 49.97 29.70
N LEU A 4 -33.79 50.37 28.66
CA LEU A 4 -33.40 49.47 27.57
C LEU A 4 -32.30 48.55 28.11
N ALA A 5 -32.72 47.39 28.61
CA ALA A 5 -31.83 46.31 28.97
C ALA A 5 -31.09 45.84 27.71
N ASN A 6 -29.79 46.11 27.70
CA ASN A 6 -28.86 45.66 26.67
C ASN A 6 -28.67 44.14 26.86
N VAL A 7 -29.48 43.34 26.18
CA VAL A 7 -29.33 41.89 26.13
C VAL A 7 -28.11 41.59 25.29
N GLY A 8 -26.95 41.55 25.94
CA GLY A 8 -25.73 41.04 25.35
C GLY A 8 -25.93 39.56 25.02
N MET A 9 -26.12 39.25 23.73
CA MET A 9 -26.00 37.88 23.26
C MET A 9 -24.54 37.47 23.50
N ALA A 10 -24.30 36.74 24.59
CA ALA A 10 -23.03 36.10 24.83
C ALA A 10 -22.80 35.11 23.69
N ASN A 11 -21.94 35.51 22.75
CA ASN A 11 -21.53 34.70 21.63
C ASN A 11 -20.65 33.58 22.20
N THR A 12 -21.26 32.52 22.72
CA THR A 12 -20.55 31.36 23.26
C THR A 12 -19.96 30.60 22.08
N ALA A 13 -18.77 31.03 21.66
CA ALA A 13 -17.95 30.26 20.75
C ALA A 13 -17.70 28.90 21.39
N ILE A 14 -18.28 27.85 20.81
CA ILE A 14 -18.03 26.48 21.24
C ILE A 14 -16.60 26.16 20.84
N HIS A 15 -15.73 26.01 21.83
CA HIS A 15 -14.35 25.60 21.60
C HIS A 15 -14.29 24.09 21.38
N ILE A 16 -13.56 23.63 20.36
CA ILE A 16 -13.41 22.20 20.09
C ILE A 16 -12.93 21.39 21.30
N LEU A 17 -12.13 22.02 22.19
CA LEU A 17 -11.64 21.41 23.42
C LEU A 17 -12.73 21.21 24.50
N SER A 18 -13.89 21.86 24.39
CA SER A 18 -15.01 21.65 25.30
C SER A 18 -15.91 20.48 24.88
N LEU A 19 -15.71 19.91 23.69
CA LEU A 19 -16.43 18.70 23.26
C LEU A 19 -15.94 17.47 24.01
N PRO A 20 -16.74 16.40 24.18
CA PRO A 20 -16.26 15.11 24.70
C PRO A 20 -15.12 14.53 23.85
N ALA A 21 -14.25 13.73 24.45
CA ALA A 21 -13.06 13.18 23.78
C ALA A 21 -13.44 12.31 22.57
N GLU A 22 -14.53 11.57 22.66
CA GLU A 22 -15.06 10.71 21.61
C GLU A 22 -15.42 11.52 20.36
N ILE A 23 -16.15 12.63 20.53
CA ILE A 23 -16.52 13.53 19.44
C ILE A 23 -15.28 14.19 18.83
N ARG A 24 -14.31 14.58 19.67
CA ARG A 24 -13.03 15.11 19.18
C ARG A 24 -12.28 14.10 18.32
N LEU A 25 -12.25 12.82 18.74
CA LEU A 25 -11.61 11.73 17.98
C LEU A 25 -12.32 11.44 16.66
N GLU A 26 -13.66 11.49 16.61
CA GLU A 26 -14.40 11.34 15.36
C GLU A 26 -14.12 12.49 14.38
N ILE A 27 -14.09 13.72 14.87
CA ILE A 27 -13.69 14.89 14.08
C ILE A 27 -12.25 14.70 13.58
N GLY A 28 -11.33 14.31 14.47
CA GLY A 28 -9.95 14.00 14.11
C GLY A 28 -9.87 12.94 13.02
N ALA A 29 -10.63 11.84 13.15
CA ALA A 29 -10.64 10.76 12.18
C ALA A 29 -11.11 11.25 10.81
N HIS A 30 -12.10 12.15 10.76
CA HIS A 30 -12.54 12.76 9.50
C HIS A 30 -11.46 13.69 8.91
N VAL A 31 -10.82 14.51 9.74
CA VAL A 31 -9.76 15.45 9.32
C VAL A 31 -8.54 14.72 8.76
N PHE A 32 -8.09 13.64 9.41
CA PHE A 32 -6.90 12.90 8.98
C PHE A 32 -7.17 11.87 7.88
N ARG A 33 -8.45 11.56 7.60
CA ARG A 33 -8.79 10.52 6.62
C ARG A 33 -8.49 11.02 5.21
N GLN A 34 -7.48 10.40 4.61
CA GLN A 34 -7.15 10.58 3.22
C GLN A 34 -7.97 9.59 2.38
N THR A 35 -8.89 10.12 1.58
CA THR A 35 -9.71 9.34 0.63
C THR A 35 -9.20 9.54 -0.81
N GLY A 36 -9.42 8.53 -1.66
CA GLY A 36 -9.02 8.57 -3.07
C GLY A 36 -7.64 7.97 -3.34
N ASN A 37 -7.12 8.25 -4.54
CA ASN A 37 -5.88 7.68 -5.04
C ASN A 37 -4.69 8.15 -4.20
N PRO A 38 -3.93 7.25 -3.54
CA PRO A 38 -2.84 7.59 -2.62
C PRO A 38 -1.70 8.39 -3.29
N LEU A 39 -1.60 8.38 -4.61
CA LEU A 39 -0.62 9.20 -5.35
C LEU A 39 -0.99 10.68 -5.45
N LEU A 40 -2.27 11.02 -5.29
CA LEU A 40 -2.80 12.39 -5.42
C LEU A 40 -3.04 13.06 -4.07
N VAL A 41 -2.70 12.38 -2.98
CA VAL A 41 -3.01 12.83 -1.63
C VAL A 41 -2.08 13.96 -1.21
N ASP A 42 -2.65 14.93 -0.47
CA ASP A 42 -1.90 16.01 0.16
C ASP A 42 -0.72 15.47 0.96
N SER A 43 0.38 16.23 0.98
CA SER A 43 1.59 15.82 1.67
C SER A 43 1.30 15.47 3.14
N ALA A 44 1.97 14.43 3.65
CA ALA A 44 1.83 14.02 5.05
C ALA A 44 2.02 15.19 6.02
N SER A 45 2.88 16.17 5.68
CA SER A 45 3.07 17.36 6.50
C SER A 45 1.83 18.25 6.59
N PHE A 46 1.00 18.33 5.54
CA PHE A 46 -0.28 19.03 5.58
C PHE A 46 -1.28 18.28 6.47
N ASN A 47 -1.41 16.96 6.29
CA ASN A 47 -2.35 16.14 7.06
C ASN A 47 -2.02 16.15 8.56
N LEU A 48 -0.74 16.24 8.92
CA LEU A 48 -0.28 16.26 10.32
C LEU A 48 -0.32 17.66 10.98
N ARG A 49 -0.66 18.73 10.25
CA ARG A 49 -0.74 20.11 10.81
C ARG A 49 -1.61 20.23 12.06
N PRO A 50 -2.78 19.56 12.18
CA PRO A 50 -3.59 19.65 13.39
C PRO A 50 -2.82 19.27 14.67
N LEU A 51 -1.83 18.38 14.59
CA LEU A 51 -1.01 18.00 15.73
C LEU A 51 -0.15 19.15 16.29
N LEU A 52 0.06 20.22 15.51
CA LEU A 52 0.86 21.38 15.88
C LEU A 52 0.05 22.48 16.57
N VAL A 53 -1.28 22.35 16.64
CA VAL A 53 -2.16 23.38 17.21
C VAL A 53 -1.91 23.55 18.71
N CYS A 54 -1.92 22.46 19.48
CA CYS A 54 -1.62 22.47 20.91
C CYS A 54 -1.18 21.08 21.42
N ARG A 55 -0.66 21.04 22.65
CA ARG A 55 -0.20 19.79 23.29
C ARG A 55 -1.32 18.75 23.45
N GLN A 56 -2.55 19.20 23.67
CA GLN A 56 -3.69 18.29 23.83
C GLN A 56 -4.02 17.60 22.51
N PHE A 57 -4.04 18.33 21.40
CA PHE A 57 -4.23 17.76 20.06
C PHE A 57 -3.15 16.72 19.74
N TYR A 58 -1.89 17.02 20.02
CA TYR A 58 -0.82 16.05 19.83
C TYR A 58 -1.06 14.76 20.64
N ARG A 59 -1.38 14.88 21.94
CA ARG A 59 -1.58 13.71 22.82
C ARG A 59 -2.80 12.88 22.43
N GLU A 60 -3.88 13.52 22.00
CA GLU A 60 -5.13 12.83 21.67
C GLU A 60 -5.10 12.23 20.25
N PHE A 61 -4.47 12.92 19.30
CA PHE A 61 -4.61 12.57 17.89
C PHE A 61 -3.38 11.96 17.25
N ALA A 62 -2.20 11.98 17.87
CA ALA A 62 -0.98 11.50 17.21
C ALA A 62 -1.15 10.11 16.63
N ASP A 63 -1.58 9.12 17.42
CA ASP A 63 -1.73 7.74 16.96
C ASP A 63 -2.70 7.62 15.79
N LEU A 64 -3.85 8.30 15.89
CA LEU A 64 -4.87 8.34 14.83
C LEU A 64 -4.34 9.00 13.55
N ALA A 65 -3.64 10.12 13.69
CA ALA A 65 -3.09 10.88 12.59
C ALA A 65 -2.00 10.10 11.85
N TYR A 66 -1.07 9.46 12.56
CA TYR A 66 -0.06 8.60 11.94
C TYR A 66 -0.67 7.38 11.25
N HIS A 67 -1.73 6.80 11.82
CA HIS A 67 -2.42 5.64 11.25
C HIS A 67 -3.15 5.97 9.94
N LEU A 68 -3.81 7.13 9.89
CA LEU A 68 -4.62 7.55 8.73
C LEU A 68 -3.84 8.31 7.66
N THR A 69 -2.62 8.76 7.97
CA THR A 69 -1.76 9.46 7.02
C THR A 69 -0.98 8.48 6.15
N THR A 70 -1.03 8.72 4.84
CA THR A 70 -0.19 8.09 3.83
C THR A 70 1.15 8.82 3.78
N PHE A 71 2.24 8.08 3.99
CA PHE A 71 3.59 8.63 3.92
C PHE A 71 4.24 8.31 2.57
N THR A 72 4.72 9.35 1.89
CA THR A 72 5.35 9.19 0.57
C THR A 72 6.86 9.29 0.69
N PHE A 73 7.57 8.29 0.17
CA PHE A 73 9.03 8.24 0.11
C PHE A 73 9.50 8.14 -1.34
N CYS A 74 10.59 8.80 -1.66
CA CYS A 74 11.39 8.55 -2.85
C CYS A 74 12.67 7.80 -2.48
N GLU A 75 13.38 7.27 -3.48
CA GLU A 75 14.65 6.53 -3.32
C GLU A 75 15.62 7.16 -2.30
N GLN A 76 15.81 8.48 -2.37
CA GLN A 76 16.73 9.22 -1.50
C GLN A 76 16.32 9.20 -0.03
N THR A 77 15.01 9.15 0.24
CA THR A 77 14.45 9.23 1.60
C THR A 77 14.17 7.87 2.22
N MET A 78 14.15 6.80 1.42
CA MET A 78 13.89 5.44 1.91
C MET A 78 14.93 4.98 2.94
N GLN A 79 16.19 5.36 2.74
CA GLN A 79 17.28 5.03 3.67
C GLN A 79 17.08 5.65 5.06
N ASN A 80 16.43 6.81 5.13
CA ASN A 80 16.14 7.47 6.40
C ASN A 80 15.15 6.66 7.25
N VAL A 81 14.24 5.92 6.63
CA VAL A 81 13.26 5.07 7.33
C VAL A 81 13.95 3.94 8.08
N GLN A 82 15.04 3.39 7.52
CA GLN A 82 15.82 2.34 8.18
C GLN A 82 16.44 2.82 9.50
N GLN A 83 16.77 4.11 9.58
CA GLN A 83 17.33 4.74 10.78
C GLN A 83 16.26 5.17 11.80
N MET A 84 14.98 5.12 11.45
CA MET A 84 13.91 5.51 12.37
C MET A 84 13.72 4.47 13.49
N PRO A 85 13.48 4.91 14.74
CA PRO A 85 13.14 4.01 15.84
C PRO A 85 11.81 3.29 15.61
N ASP A 86 11.80 1.98 15.89
CA ASP A 86 10.64 1.11 15.68
C ASP A 86 9.33 1.59 16.35
N PRO A 87 9.34 2.18 17.57
CA PRO A 87 8.12 2.70 18.18
C PRO A 87 7.41 3.80 17.36
N LYS A 88 8.14 4.53 16.51
CA LYS A 88 7.54 5.53 15.62
C LYS A 88 6.93 4.90 14.38
N LEU A 89 7.51 3.80 13.91
CA LEU A 89 7.11 3.11 12.68
C LEU A 89 5.84 2.27 12.85
N ARG A 90 5.60 1.71 14.05
CA ARG A 90 4.43 0.85 14.32
C ARG A 90 3.07 1.51 14.03
N HIS A 91 3.01 2.83 14.06
CA HIS A 91 1.80 3.62 13.83
C HIS A 91 1.56 3.95 12.36
N ILE A 92 2.57 3.75 11.48
CA ILE A 92 2.44 3.99 10.05
C ILE A 92 1.75 2.78 9.42
N LYS A 93 0.65 3.02 8.69
CA LYS A 93 -0.12 1.96 8.01
C LYS A 93 -0.15 2.05 6.51
N ARG A 94 0.09 3.23 5.95
CA ARG A 94 0.00 3.48 4.50
C ARG A 94 1.26 4.16 4.03
N VAL A 95 1.92 3.56 3.04
CA VAL A 95 3.15 4.07 2.47
C VAL A 95 3.07 4.07 0.96
N VAL A 96 3.51 5.16 0.34
CA VAL A 96 3.75 5.26 -1.10
C VAL A 96 5.26 5.36 -1.34
N ILE A 97 5.77 4.56 -2.27
CA ILE A 97 7.18 4.58 -2.67
C ILE A 97 7.29 4.91 -4.15
N ALA A 98 7.95 6.03 -4.46
CA ALA A 98 8.35 6.40 -5.81
C ALA A 98 9.82 6.02 -6.04
N ALA A 99 10.04 4.84 -6.60
CA ALA A 99 11.38 4.28 -6.82
C ALA A 99 11.40 3.28 -8.00
N GLU A 100 12.59 2.99 -8.52
CA GLU A 100 12.79 1.79 -9.33
C GLU A 100 12.58 0.54 -8.46
N ILE A 101 11.89 -0.48 -8.97
CA ILE A 101 11.60 -1.71 -8.21
C ILE A 101 12.90 -2.41 -7.75
N SER A 102 13.97 -2.33 -8.54
CA SER A 102 15.28 -2.87 -8.17
C SER A 102 15.90 -2.25 -6.93
N LYS A 103 15.48 -1.06 -6.51
CA LYS A 103 15.91 -0.47 -5.24
C LYS A 103 15.27 -1.14 -4.02
N LEU A 104 14.26 -1.98 -4.25
CA LEU A 104 13.59 -2.75 -3.20
C LEU A 104 14.25 -4.11 -2.98
N ASP A 105 15.21 -4.50 -3.82
CA ASP A 105 15.93 -5.79 -3.75
C ASP A 105 16.68 -5.95 -2.40
N ASP A 106 17.14 -4.85 -1.81
CA ASP A 106 17.83 -4.83 -0.51
C ASP A 106 16.89 -5.11 0.68
N TRP A 107 15.58 -5.09 0.45
CA TRP A 107 14.64 -5.58 1.46
C TRP A 107 14.83 -7.09 1.58
N GLN A 108 14.71 -7.64 2.77
CA GLN A 108 14.76 -9.08 2.99
C GLN A 108 13.34 -9.60 3.04
N MET A 109 12.65 -9.37 4.15
CA MET A 109 11.30 -9.90 4.40
C MET A 109 10.26 -8.81 4.64
N TYR A 110 10.66 -7.69 5.23
CA TYR A 110 9.76 -6.63 5.65
C TYR A 110 10.05 -5.34 4.90
N PRO A 111 9.04 -4.46 4.70
CA PRO A 111 9.29 -3.13 4.15
C PRO A 111 10.40 -2.42 4.92
N PHE A 112 11.39 -1.89 4.19
CA PHE A 112 12.57 -1.22 4.75
C PHE A 112 13.39 -2.07 5.74
N ASN A 113 13.26 -3.40 5.74
CA ASN A 113 13.84 -4.30 6.75
C ASN A 113 13.37 -3.99 8.19
N LYS A 114 12.12 -3.55 8.34
CA LYS A 114 11.51 -3.19 9.63
C LYS A 114 10.32 -4.10 9.95
N GLU A 115 10.55 -5.13 10.75
CA GLU A 115 9.53 -6.09 11.18
C GLU A 115 8.31 -5.43 11.84
N HIS A 116 8.52 -4.38 12.64
CA HIS A 116 7.46 -3.66 13.33
C HIS A 116 6.58 -2.79 12.41
N LEU A 117 6.93 -2.65 11.14
CA LEU A 117 6.17 -1.87 10.16
C LEU A 117 5.08 -2.74 9.54
N LEU A 118 3.95 -2.81 10.23
CA LEU A 118 2.75 -3.55 9.82
C LEU A 118 1.85 -2.66 8.95
N LEU A 119 2.01 -2.72 7.63
CA LEU A 119 1.29 -1.89 6.68
C LEU A 119 -0.07 -2.48 6.32
N ASP A 120 -1.09 -1.63 6.31
CA ASP A 120 -2.37 -1.93 5.68
C ASP A 120 -2.24 -1.80 4.15
N GLU A 121 -1.48 -0.83 3.66
CA GLU A 121 -1.28 -0.60 2.23
C GLU A 121 0.16 -0.15 1.93
N LEU A 122 0.82 -0.85 1.02
CA LEU A 122 2.07 -0.45 0.40
C LEU A 122 1.81 -0.14 -1.08
N CYS A 123 1.98 1.11 -1.47
CA CYS A 123 1.82 1.57 -2.84
C CYS A 123 3.18 1.77 -3.48
N LEU A 124 3.42 1.15 -4.63
CA LEU A 124 4.60 1.37 -5.45
C LEU A 124 4.22 2.19 -6.67
N ARG A 125 4.96 3.28 -6.90
CA ARG A 125 4.93 4.08 -8.12
C ARG A 125 6.29 3.90 -8.82
N PRO A 126 6.42 2.91 -9.69
CA PRO A 126 7.66 2.65 -10.41
C PRO A 126 8.11 3.89 -11.19
N THR A 127 9.34 4.34 -10.97
CA THR A 127 9.94 5.44 -11.75
C THR A 127 10.36 4.99 -13.15
N ASN A 128 10.47 3.68 -13.36
CA ASN A 128 10.71 3.04 -14.64
C ASN A 128 9.57 2.10 -15.05
N MET A 129 9.54 1.68 -16.31
CA MET A 129 8.57 0.67 -16.77
C MET A 129 8.91 -0.69 -16.19
N LEU A 130 7.92 -1.40 -15.64
CA LEU A 130 8.07 -2.77 -15.13
C LEU A 130 8.66 -3.74 -16.18
N GLY A 131 8.38 -3.53 -17.47
CA GLY A 131 8.89 -4.36 -18.56
C GLY A 131 10.35 -4.08 -18.99
N ARG A 132 11.05 -3.11 -18.37
CA ARG A 132 12.47 -2.84 -18.65
C ARG A 132 13.34 -3.31 -17.48
N LYS A 133 14.56 -3.79 -17.78
CA LYS A 133 15.62 -4.09 -16.79
C LYS A 133 15.14 -4.96 -15.60
N ASN A 134 14.48 -6.09 -15.88
CA ASN A 134 14.05 -7.07 -14.88
C ASN A 134 13.00 -6.58 -13.86
N GLY A 135 12.34 -5.44 -14.07
CA GLY A 135 11.38 -4.88 -13.10
C GLY A 135 10.27 -5.85 -12.69
N MET A 136 9.76 -6.68 -13.61
CA MET A 136 8.81 -7.75 -13.31
C MET A 136 9.42 -8.84 -12.42
N THR A 137 10.60 -9.34 -12.74
CA THR A 137 11.31 -10.34 -11.93
C THR A 137 11.54 -9.82 -10.51
N ASN A 138 12.05 -8.60 -10.37
CA ASN A 138 12.30 -8.00 -9.06
C ASN A 138 10.99 -7.79 -8.27
N LEU A 139 9.88 -7.47 -8.93
CA LEU A 139 8.57 -7.37 -8.28
C LEU A 139 8.08 -8.75 -7.80
N ILE A 140 8.27 -9.79 -8.61
CA ILE A 140 7.90 -11.17 -8.24
C ILE A 140 8.77 -11.66 -7.07
N ASP A 141 10.08 -11.42 -7.13
CA ASP A 141 11.01 -11.73 -6.04
C ASP A 141 10.65 -10.98 -4.75
N LEU A 142 10.25 -9.71 -4.86
CA LEU A 142 9.75 -8.94 -3.74
C LEU A 142 8.47 -9.57 -3.17
N LEU A 143 7.47 -9.86 -4.00
CA LEU A 143 6.21 -10.49 -3.58
C LEU A 143 6.46 -11.80 -2.83
N TRP A 144 7.40 -12.62 -3.30
CA TRP A 144 7.71 -13.92 -2.70
C TRP A 144 8.12 -13.82 -1.22
N ARG A 145 8.93 -12.82 -0.88
CA ARG A 145 9.53 -12.66 0.44
C ARG A 145 8.82 -11.63 1.32
N LEU A 146 8.02 -10.74 0.74
CA LEU A 146 7.39 -9.63 1.44
C LEU A 146 6.34 -10.13 2.45
N GLN A 147 6.44 -9.64 3.67
CA GLN A 147 5.54 -9.89 4.78
C GLN A 147 5.09 -8.57 5.42
N HIS A 148 4.09 -8.66 6.32
CA HIS A 148 3.56 -7.53 7.09
C HIS A 148 2.93 -6.41 6.25
N VAL A 149 2.39 -6.78 5.08
CA VAL A 149 1.66 -5.89 4.18
C VAL A 149 0.32 -6.54 3.85
N LYS A 150 -0.81 -5.87 4.16
CA LYS A 150 -2.15 -6.40 3.85
C LYS A 150 -2.59 -6.17 2.40
N MET A 151 -1.98 -5.22 1.71
CA MET A 151 -2.21 -4.97 0.29
C MET A 151 -0.96 -4.31 -0.30
N LEU A 152 -0.42 -4.89 -1.37
CA LEU A 152 0.56 -4.24 -2.21
C LEU A 152 -0.15 -3.73 -3.47
N ARG A 153 -0.04 -2.44 -3.76
CA ARG A 153 -0.60 -1.80 -4.95
C ARG A 153 0.52 -1.27 -5.82
N VAL A 154 0.56 -1.64 -7.08
CA VAL A 154 1.56 -1.18 -8.05
C VAL A 154 0.88 -0.34 -9.11
N PHE A 155 1.19 0.95 -9.16
CA PHE A 155 0.67 1.85 -10.18
C PHE A 155 1.42 1.67 -11.50
N SER A 156 0.68 1.71 -12.60
CA SER A 156 1.29 1.70 -13.92
C SER A 156 1.89 3.06 -14.28
N ASN A 157 2.83 3.04 -15.21
CA ASN A 157 3.46 4.25 -15.75
C ASN A 157 3.35 4.25 -17.29
N PHE A 158 2.16 3.93 -17.81
CA PHE A 158 1.91 3.78 -19.25
C PHE A 158 1.17 4.96 -19.89
N GLU A 159 0.83 5.99 -19.12
CA GLU A 159 0.02 7.15 -19.56
C GLU A 159 0.60 7.86 -20.80
N HIS A 160 1.91 7.77 -21.02
CA HIS A 160 2.61 8.41 -22.13
C HIS A 160 2.67 7.55 -23.42
N LEU A 161 2.15 6.32 -23.40
CA LEU A 161 2.17 5.42 -24.56
C LEU A 161 0.98 5.63 -25.50
N LYS A 162 1.10 5.19 -26.75
CA LYS A 162 0.08 5.35 -27.79
C LYS A 162 -1.23 4.58 -27.49
N PHE A 163 -1.15 3.52 -26.70
CA PHE A 163 -2.29 2.66 -26.29
C PHE A 163 -2.14 2.26 -24.81
N PRO A 164 -2.32 3.22 -23.88
CA PRO A 164 -1.99 3.01 -22.47
C PRO A 164 -2.75 1.83 -21.86
N ASP A 165 -4.04 1.67 -22.19
CA ASP A 165 -4.90 0.61 -21.67
C ASP A 165 -4.46 -0.78 -22.12
N THR A 166 -4.12 -0.93 -23.41
CA THR A 166 -3.62 -2.21 -23.96
C THR A 166 -2.28 -2.58 -23.33
N HIS A 167 -1.37 -1.62 -23.16
CA HIS A 167 -0.10 -1.87 -22.48
C HIS A 167 -0.28 -2.21 -21.00
N PHE A 168 -1.19 -1.52 -20.31
CA PHE A 168 -1.53 -1.78 -18.92
C PHE A 168 -2.07 -3.21 -18.73
N LYS A 169 -3.07 -3.59 -19.52
CA LYS A 169 -3.64 -4.94 -19.47
C LYS A 169 -2.60 -6.01 -19.90
N GLY A 170 -1.91 -5.80 -21.01
CA GLY A 170 -0.87 -6.74 -21.45
C GLY A 170 0.22 -6.96 -20.40
N ALA A 171 0.68 -5.89 -19.75
CA ALA A 171 1.67 -5.98 -18.67
C ALA A 171 1.16 -6.75 -17.45
N TYR A 172 -0.12 -6.58 -17.07
CA TYR A 172 -0.73 -7.39 -16.01
C TYR A 172 -0.75 -8.88 -16.40
N GLY A 173 -1.12 -9.21 -17.63
CA GLY A 173 -1.15 -10.60 -18.11
C GLY A 173 0.20 -11.28 -18.01
N VAL A 174 1.24 -10.61 -18.51
CA VAL A 174 2.62 -11.09 -18.43
C VAL A 174 3.08 -11.22 -16.98
N LEU A 175 2.77 -10.25 -16.11
CA LEU A 175 3.15 -10.28 -14.71
C LEU A 175 2.50 -11.45 -13.98
N VAL A 176 1.18 -11.62 -14.08
CA VAL A 176 0.45 -12.70 -13.41
C VAL A 176 0.87 -14.07 -13.93
N GLY A 177 1.04 -14.23 -15.25
CA GLY A 177 1.55 -15.47 -15.83
C GLY A 177 2.96 -15.79 -15.32
N SER A 178 3.82 -14.79 -15.21
CA SER A 178 5.18 -14.95 -14.67
C SER A 178 5.17 -15.29 -13.18
N MET A 179 4.25 -14.72 -12.39
CA MET A 179 4.05 -15.08 -10.98
C MET A 179 3.67 -16.55 -10.82
N TYR A 180 2.72 -17.05 -11.61
CA TYR A 180 2.30 -18.45 -11.53
C TYR A 180 3.39 -19.42 -11.95
N LYS A 181 4.18 -19.05 -12.97
CA LYS A 181 5.35 -19.83 -13.39
C LYS A 181 6.43 -19.86 -12.31
N GLU A 182 6.74 -18.72 -11.71
CA GLU A 182 7.76 -18.65 -10.65
C GLU A 182 7.30 -19.42 -9.41
N ASP A 183 6.02 -19.33 -9.02
CA ASP A 183 5.50 -20.10 -7.90
C ASP A 183 5.63 -21.62 -8.13
N HIS A 184 5.27 -22.10 -9.33
CA HIS A 184 5.47 -23.51 -9.70
C HIS A 184 6.94 -23.92 -9.59
N TYR A 185 7.85 -23.14 -10.19
CA TYR A 185 9.29 -23.38 -10.11
C TYR A 185 9.77 -23.47 -8.66
N ARG A 186 9.41 -22.50 -7.80
CA ARG A 186 9.84 -22.46 -6.40
C ARG A 186 9.28 -23.60 -5.55
N ARG A 187 8.14 -24.17 -5.95
CA ARG A 187 7.51 -25.29 -5.24
C ARG A 187 8.07 -26.65 -5.61
N TYR A 188 8.48 -26.84 -6.87
CA TYR A 188 8.77 -28.17 -7.41
C TYR A 188 10.17 -28.32 -8.00
N ASP A 189 10.71 -27.25 -8.60
CA ASP A 189 11.94 -27.31 -9.38
C ASP A 189 13.14 -26.66 -8.67
N ALA A 190 12.90 -25.76 -7.71
CA ALA A 190 13.95 -25.07 -6.99
C ALA A 190 14.75 -26.03 -6.08
N PRO A 191 16.07 -25.85 -5.94
CA PRO A 191 16.89 -26.70 -5.07
C PRO A 191 16.44 -26.78 -3.61
N ASP A 192 15.73 -25.73 -3.14
CA ASP A 192 15.20 -25.56 -1.79
C ASP A 192 13.67 -25.65 -1.71
N ALA A 193 13.02 -26.16 -2.78
CA ALA A 193 11.61 -26.51 -2.82
C ALA A 193 11.22 -27.24 -1.51
N LEU A 194 10.13 -26.81 -0.87
CA LEU A 194 9.59 -27.26 0.44
C LEU A 194 10.06 -26.51 1.70
N THR A 195 11.08 -25.67 1.65
CA THR A 195 11.63 -25.01 2.86
C THR A 195 11.07 -23.60 3.12
N ALA A 196 10.54 -22.95 2.10
CA ALA A 196 10.21 -21.52 2.15
C ALA A 196 8.76 -21.25 2.61
N LYS A 197 8.62 -20.65 3.80
CA LYS A 197 7.39 -19.93 4.18
C LYS A 197 7.33 -18.64 3.36
N HIS A 198 6.45 -18.60 2.38
CA HIS A 198 6.25 -17.42 1.52
C HIS A 198 4.80 -16.95 1.60
N THR A 199 4.60 -15.67 1.27
CA THR A 199 3.27 -15.09 1.18
C THR A 199 2.69 -15.43 -0.19
N TRP A 200 1.51 -16.06 -0.23
CA TRP A 200 0.76 -16.21 -1.47
C TRP A 200 0.00 -14.92 -1.76
N TRP A 201 0.07 -14.41 -2.98
CA TRP A 201 -0.59 -13.17 -3.37
C TRP A 201 -1.65 -13.45 -4.44
N GLU A 202 -2.87 -12.97 -4.21
CA GLU A 202 -3.91 -12.96 -5.23
C GLU A 202 -3.85 -11.64 -6.01
N PRO A 203 -3.61 -11.67 -7.33
CA PRO A 203 -3.52 -10.48 -8.15
C PRO A 203 -4.91 -9.99 -8.59
N HIS A 204 -5.11 -8.68 -8.58
CA HIS A 204 -6.33 -8.01 -9.01
C HIS A 204 -5.98 -6.82 -9.90
N LEU A 205 -6.66 -6.69 -11.03
CA LEU A 205 -6.52 -5.54 -11.91
C LEU A 205 -7.49 -4.44 -11.46
N ASN A 206 -6.97 -3.28 -11.05
CA ASN A 206 -7.76 -2.09 -10.77
C ASN A 206 -7.64 -1.12 -11.95
N ALA A 207 -8.61 -1.21 -12.88
CA ALA A 207 -8.68 -0.36 -14.05
C ALA A 207 -9.04 1.11 -13.73
N GLY A 208 -9.68 1.38 -12.58
CA GLY A 208 -10.08 2.74 -12.20
C GLY A 208 -8.89 3.63 -11.86
N ASP A 209 -7.87 3.05 -11.21
CA ASP A 209 -6.65 3.75 -10.80
C ASP A 209 -5.41 3.34 -11.62
N SER A 210 -5.60 2.59 -12.72
CA SER A 210 -4.52 2.04 -13.54
C SER A 210 -3.42 1.36 -12.71
N SER A 211 -3.84 0.49 -11.78
CA SER A 211 -2.97 -0.19 -10.82
C SER A 211 -3.22 -1.70 -10.72
N TYR A 212 -2.24 -2.42 -10.18
CA TYR A 212 -2.30 -3.84 -9.88
C TYR A 212 -2.30 -4.02 -8.36
N ASP A 213 -3.34 -4.64 -7.83
CA ASP A 213 -3.47 -4.93 -6.41
C ASP A 213 -3.08 -6.38 -6.15
N PHE A 214 -2.27 -6.60 -5.13
CA PHE A 214 -1.89 -7.91 -4.65
C PHE A 214 -2.36 -8.00 -3.20
N VAL A 215 -3.21 -8.99 -2.92
CA VAL A 215 -3.75 -9.22 -1.58
C VAL A 215 -3.19 -10.54 -1.05
N PRO A 216 -2.58 -10.56 0.15
CA PRO A 216 -2.01 -11.77 0.70
C PRO A 216 -3.14 -12.74 1.05
N CYS A 217 -2.95 -14.00 0.71
CA CYS A 217 -3.86 -15.10 0.97
C CYS A 217 -3.17 -16.17 1.81
N GLN A 218 -3.97 -17.12 2.31
CA GLN A 218 -3.41 -18.28 2.97
C GLN A 218 -2.52 -19.06 1.99
N PRO A 219 -1.28 -19.40 2.38
CA PRO A 219 -0.39 -20.18 1.52
C PRO A 219 -1.04 -21.51 1.15
N VAL A 220 -0.94 -21.87 -0.13
CA VAL A 220 -1.35 -23.19 -0.60
C VAL A 220 -0.45 -24.23 0.06
N LEU A 221 -1.07 -25.21 0.73
CA LEU A 221 -0.38 -26.33 1.35
C LEU A 221 0.47 -27.07 0.30
N VAL A 222 1.62 -27.60 0.73
CA VAL A 222 2.42 -28.47 -0.13
C VAL A 222 1.56 -29.66 -0.56
N MET A 223 1.45 -29.86 -1.88
CA MET A 223 0.70 -30.94 -2.50
C MET A 223 1.48 -31.51 -3.69
N PRO A 224 1.14 -32.73 -4.17
CA PRO A 224 1.70 -33.26 -5.40
C PRO A 224 1.53 -32.30 -6.58
N GLU A 225 2.49 -32.31 -7.51
CA GLU A 225 2.51 -31.39 -8.64
C GLU A 225 1.25 -31.49 -9.52
N ASP A 226 0.78 -32.70 -9.80
CA ASP A 226 -0.44 -32.93 -10.60
C ASP A 226 -1.68 -32.25 -9.98
N ASP A 227 -1.83 -32.33 -8.65
CA ASP A 227 -2.93 -31.70 -7.92
C ASP A 227 -2.82 -30.17 -7.98
N TYR A 228 -1.59 -29.64 -7.87
CA TYR A 228 -1.32 -28.21 -8.01
C TYR A 228 -1.65 -27.71 -9.42
N LEU A 229 -1.27 -28.46 -10.46
CA LEU A 229 -1.59 -28.11 -11.85
C LEU A 229 -3.11 -28.10 -12.10
N LEU A 230 -3.85 -29.06 -11.52
CA LEU A 230 -5.32 -29.07 -11.57
C LEU A 230 -5.93 -27.85 -10.86
N MET A 231 -5.38 -27.45 -9.71
CA MET A 231 -5.82 -26.25 -8.98
C MET A 231 -5.53 -24.96 -9.76
N MET A 232 -4.37 -24.87 -10.42
CA MET A 232 -3.95 -23.68 -11.15
C MET A 232 -4.61 -23.55 -12.53
N LYS A 233 -5.01 -24.67 -13.14
CA LYS A 233 -5.60 -24.70 -14.49
C LYS A 233 -6.74 -23.68 -14.68
N PRO A 234 -7.77 -23.58 -13.81
CA PRO A 234 -8.82 -22.57 -13.98
C PRO A 234 -8.32 -21.12 -13.94
N LYS A 235 -7.27 -20.83 -13.15
CA LYS A 235 -6.67 -19.48 -13.08
C LYS A 235 -5.91 -19.16 -14.36
N ILE A 236 -5.18 -20.13 -14.90
CA ILE A 236 -4.45 -20.00 -16.17
C ILE A 236 -5.42 -19.87 -17.34
N ASP A 237 -6.44 -20.73 -17.43
CA ASP A 237 -7.45 -20.68 -18.49
C ASP A 237 -8.14 -19.30 -18.51
N LYS A 238 -8.55 -18.78 -17.34
CA LYS A 238 -9.12 -17.43 -17.23
C LYS A 238 -8.15 -16.33 -17.67
N LEU A 239 -6.86 -16.47 -17.37
CA LEU A 239 -5.84 -15.51 -17.79
C LEU A 239 -5.66 -15.53 -19.31
N MET A 240 -5.64 -16.72 -19.92
CA MET A 240 -5.52 -16.89 -21.38
C MET A 240 -6.74 -16.33 -22.10
N ASP A 241 -7.95 -16.69 -21.65
CA ASP A 241 -9.21 -16.14 -22.19
C ASP A 241 -9.21 -14.61 -22.15
N TRP A 242 -8.68 -14.03 -21.08
CA TRP A 242 -8.58 -12.58 -20.96
C TRP A 242 -7.53 -11.98 -21.90
N ILE A 243 -6.36 -12.58 -22.03
CA ILE A 243 -5.31 -12.12 -22.95
C ILE A 243 -5.80 -12.14 -24.40
N ASP A 244 -6.59 -13.15 -24.78
CA ASP A 244 -7.17 -13.27 -26.12
C ASP A 244 -8.20 -12.18 -26.45
N THR A 245 -8.67 -11.43 -25.43
CA THR A 245 -9.61 -10.30 -25.60
C THR A 245 -8.92 -8.93 -25.65
N LEU A 246 -7.59 -8.85 -25.53
CA LEU A 246 -6.80 -7.61 -25.54
C LEU A 246 -6.44 -7.15 -26.95
#